data_AF-A0A2S7RT12-F1
#
_entry.id   AF-A0A2S7RT12-F1
#
_cell.length_a   1.000
_cell.length_b   1.000
_cell.length_c   1.000
_cell.angle_alpha   90.00
_cell.angle_beta   90.00
_cell.angle_gamma   90.00
#
_symmetry.space_group_name_H-M   'P 1'
#
loop_
_entity.id
_entity.type
_entity.pdbx_description
1 polymer ?
#
loop_
_entity_poly.entity_id
_entity_poly.type
_entity_poly.pdbx_seq_one_letter_code
_entity_poly.pdbx_strand_id
1 'polypeptide(L)'
;MRGISSKNKLDELILKLRTISDEQWCDYQFQRELLVEKVSLSEQQRWGALARECGKTLAETINRKYCTRNIQELWRFFGYRHQSKIRALSEIAAMSFSEKLNNVGFSPYVLEVAMTWPYDPQLCEHLVQSFQSF
;
A
#
# COMPACT_ATOMS: atom_id res chain seq x y z
N MET A 1 -4.04 37.65 3.88
CA MET A 1 -5.14 36.74 4.32
C MET A 1 -5.36 35.63 3.28
N ARG A 2 -4.67 34.48 3.36
CA ARG A 2 -4.88 33.31 2.46
C ARG A 2 -4.63 31.96 3.19
N GLY A 3 -4.97 31.87 4.47
CA GLY A 3 -4.63 30.69 5.30
C GLY A 3 -5.80 29.78 5.69
N ILE A 4 -7.05 30.22 5.50
CA ILE A 4 -8.23 29.55 6.08
C ILE A 4 -9.01 28.73 5.02
N SER A 5 -8.78 28.98 3.72
CA SER A 5 -9.56 28.36 2.63
C SER A 5 -9.11 26.94 2.22
N SER A 6 -7.82 26.58 2.40
CA SER A 6 -7.31 25.27 1.94
C SER A 6 -7.64 24.11 2.87
N LYS A 7 -7.62 24.31 4.19
CA LYS A 7 -7.98 23.28 5.18
C LYS A 7 -9.43 22.87 5.04
N ASN A 8 -10.35 23.83 4.98
CA ASN A 8 -11.78 23.56 4.81
C ASN A 8 -12.07 22.79 3.51
N LYS A 9 -11.32 23.07 2.43
CA LYS A 9 -11.44 22.36 1.16
C LYS A 9 -10.88 20.93 1.24
N LEU A 10 -9.76 20.72 1.92
CA LEU A 10 -9.20 19.38 2.12
C LEU A 10 -10.14 18.52 2.96
N ASP A 11 -10.70 19.09 4.04
CA ASP A 11 -11.64 18.39 4.91
C ASP A 11 -12.92 18.01 4.14
N GLU A 12 -13.44 18.91 3.30
CA GLU A 12 -14.57 18.62 2.40
C GLU A 12 -14.24 17.48 1.43
N LEU A 13 -13.05 17.49 0.82
CA LEU A 13 -12.60 16.43 -0.07
C LEU A 13 -12.46 15.09 0.68
N ILE A 14 -11.85 15.08 1.87
CA ILE A 14 -11.73 13.88 2.69
C ILE A 14 -13.12 13.33 3.06
N LEU A 15 -14.05 14.21 3.44
CA LEU A 15 -15.43 13.79 3.76
C LEU A 15 -16.13 13.15 2.55
N LYS A 16 -15.93 13.69 1.34
CA LYS A 16 -16.44 13.07 0.10
C LYS A 16 -15.76 11.73 -0.19
N LEU A 17 -14.45 11.62 -0.02
CA LEU A 17 -13.73 10.36 -0.24
C LEU A 17 -14.17 9.28 0.75
N ARG A 18 -14.58 9.65 1.97
CA ARG A 18 -15.13 8.72 2.96
C ARG A 18 -16.49 8.14 2.59
N THR A 19 -17.24 8.74 1.65
CA THR A 19 -18.52 8.18 1.18
C THR A 19 -18.34 7.15 0.08
N ILE A 20 -17.13 7.01 -0.48
CA ILE A 20 -16.83 6.06 -1.54
C ILE A 20 -16.64 4.67 -0.92
N SER A 21 -17.38 3.68 -1.42
CA SER A 21 -17.26 2.31 -0.96
C SER A 21 -15.97 1.65 -1.46
N ASP A 22 -15.50 0.61 -0.77
CA ASP A 22 -14.33 -0.14 -1.20
C ASP A 22 -14.51 -0.74 -2.61
N GLU A 23 -15.74 -1.09 -3.01
CA GLU A 23 -16.07 -1.59 -4.36
C GLU A 23 -15.86 -0.49 -5.40
N GLN A 24 -16.34 0.73 -5.14
CA GLN A 24 -16.12 1.86 -6.03
C GLN A 24 -14.62 2.21 -6.16
N TRP A 25 -13.85 2.04 -5.09
CA TRP A 25 -12.39 2.15 -5.13
C TRP A 25 -11.74 1.08 -6.00
N CYS A 26 -12.24 -0.16 -5.97
CA CYS A 26 -11.77 -1.23 -6.84
C CYS A 26 -12.07 -0.91 -8.31
N ASP A 27 -13.31 -0.52 -8.62
CA ASP A 27 -13.72 -0.14 -9.97
C ASP A 27 -12.85 1.00 -10.51
N TYR A 28 -12.60 2.04 -9.70
CA TYR A 28 -11.68 3.13 -10.04
C TYR A 28 -10.26 2.64 -10.34
N GLN A 29 -9.74 1.68 -9.56
CA GLN A 29 -8.39 1.16 -9.78
C GLN A 29 -8.29 0.37 -11.09
N PHE A 30 -9.30 -0.44 -11.43
CA PHE A 30 -9.34 -1.17 -12.70
C PHE A 30 -9.47 -0.25 -13.92
N GLN A 31 -10.15 0.89 -13.81
CA GLN A 31 -10.23 1.87 -14.89
C GLN A 31 -8.88 2.44 -15.34
N ARG A 32 -7.85 2.33 -14.49
CA ARG A 32 -6.49 2.79 -14.80
C ARG A 32 -5.65 1.73 -15.51
N GLU A 33 -6.14 0.51 -15.61
CA GLU A 33 -5.44 -0.61 -16.23
C GLU A 33 -5.62 -0.59 -17.75
N LEU A 34 -4.53 -0.81 -18.49
CA LEU A 34 -4.55 -0.87 -19.96
C LEU A 34 -5.43 -2.01 -20.50
N LEU A 35 -5.72 -3.01 -19.67
CA LEU A 35 -6.49 -4.20 -20.04
C LEU A 35 -7.94 -4.17 -19.55
N VAL A 36 -8.43 -3.03 -19.07
CA VAL A 36 -9.79 -2.89 -18.52
C VAL A 36 -10.86 -3.37 -19.50
N GLU A 37 -10.68 -3.17 -20.80
CA GLU A 37 -11.63 -3.61 -21.84
C GLU A 37 -11.58 -5.12 -22.12
N LYS A 38 -10.52 -5.81 -21.68
CA LYS A 38 -10.33 -7.26 -21.92
C LYS A 38 -10.84 -8.13 -20.78
N VAL A 39 -11.11 -7.54 -19.62
CA VAL A 39 -11.62 -8.23 -18.43
C VAL A 39 -13.03 -7.75 -18.18
N SER A 40 -14.00 -8.64 -18.09
CA SER A 40 -15.39 -8.22 -17.87
C SER A 40 -15.57 -7.54 -16.51
N LEU A 41 -16.57 -6.66 -16.39
CA LEU A 41 -16.85 -5.96 -15.12
C LEU A 41 -17.10 -6.93 -13.96
N SER A 42 -17.77 -8.06 -14.21
CA SER A 42 -18.01 -9.08 -13.19
C SER A 42 -16.74 -9.78 -12.74
N GLU A 43 -15.78 -10.01 -13.64
CA GLU A 43 -14.47 -10.56 -13.30
C GLU A 43 -13.64 -9.55 -12.50
N GLN A 44 -13.62 -8.28 -12.91
CA GLN A 44 -12.92 -7.21 -12.19
C GLN A 44 -13.44 -7.11 -10.74
N GLN A 45 -14.76 -7.06 -10.56
CA GLN A 45 -15.39 -7.03 -9.24
C GLN A 45 -15.03 -8.27 -8.42
N ARG A 46 -15.06 -9.46 -9.03
CA ARG A 46 -14.72 -10.72 -8.35
C ARG A 46 -13.26 -10.76 -7.93
N TRP A 47 -12.33 -10.37 -8.80
CA TRP A 47 -10.90 -10.35 -8.49
C TRP A 47 -10.57 -9.31 -7.41
N GLY A 48 -11.18 -8.12 -7.49
CA GLY A 48 -11.06 -7.09 -6.46
C GLY A 48 -11.55 -7.57 -5.09
N ALA A 49 -12.68 -8.27 -5.05
CA ALA A 49 -13.20 -8.88 -3.82
C ALA A 49 -12.25 -9.94 -3.24
N LEU A 50 -11.70 -10.83 -4.08
CA LEU A 50 -10.73 -11.84 -3.65
C LEU A 50 -9.45 -11.21 -3.08
N ALA A 51 -8.89 -10.19 -3.75
CA ALA A 51 -7.70 -9.49 -3.29
C ALA A 51 -7.93 -8.80 -1.93
N ARG A 52 -9.08 -8.13 -1.78
CA ARG A 52 -9.47 -7.48 -0.51
C ARG A 52 -9.63 -8.49 0.62
N GLU A 53 -10.32 -9.59 0.36
CA GLU A 53 -10.58 -10.62 1.37
C GLU A 53 -9.29 -11.28 1.84
N CYS A 54 -8.38 -11.58 0.91
CA CYS A 54 -7.04 -12.08 1.21
C CYS A 54 -6.31 -11.16 2.21
N GLY A 55 -6.28 -9.86 1.94
CA GLY A 55 -5.64 -8.88 2.82
C GLY A 55 -6.31 -8.76 4.19
N LYS A 56 -7.65 -8.71 4.23
CA LYS A 56 -8.43 -8.59 5.48
C LYS A 56 -8.23 -9.81 6.38
N THR A 57 -8.48 -11.01 5.84
CA THR A 57 -8.38 -12.26 6.61
C THR A 57 -6.98 -12.49 7.16
N LEU A 58 -5.92 -12.22 6.37
CA LEU A 58 -4.54 -12.38 6.84
C LEU A 58 -4.20 -11.34 7.93
N ALA A 59 -4.58 -10.09 7.75
CA ALA A 59 -4.36 -9.03 8.74
C ALA A 59 -5.07 -9.33 10.06
N GLU A 60 -6.31 -9.81 10.02
CA GLU A 60 -7.04 -10.25 11.22
C GLU A 60 -6.39 -11.44 11.90
N THR A 61 -5.89 -12.40 11.14
CA THR A 61 -5.21 -13.59 11.66
C THR A 61 -3.91 -13.23 12.37
N ILE A 62 -3.09 -12.36 11.76
CA ILE A 62 -1.86 -11.84 12.36
C ILE A 62 -2.19 -11.09 13.66
N ASN A 63 -3.20 -10.21 13.63
CA ASN A 63 -3.64 -9.46 14.80
C ASN A 63 -4.13 -10.37 15.94
N ARG A 64 -4.89 -11.43 15.62
CA ARG A 64 -5.39 -12.40 16.60
C ARG A 64 -4.26 -13.22 17.21
N LYS A 65 -3.33 -13.71 16.39
CA LYS A 65 -2.29 -14.66 16.81
C LYS A 65 -1.13 -13.98 17.56
N TYR A 66 -0.75 -12.77 17.15
CA TYR A 66 0.45 -12.11 17.64
C TYR A 66 0.16 -10.81 18.39
N CYS A 67 -1.12 -10.44 18.58
CA CYS A 67 -1.52 -9.17 19.21
C CYS A 67 -0.79 -7.95 18.61
N THR A 68 -0.43 -8.02 17.32
CA THR A 68 0.36 -7.01 16.59
C THR A 68 -0.39 -5.72 16.30
N ARG A 69 -1.60 -5.58 16.84
CA ARG A 69 -2.24 -4.27 17.05
C ARG A 69 -1.40 -3.35 17.93
N ASN A 70 -0.37 -3.85 18.61
CA ASN A 70 0.58 -3.05 19.38
C ASN A 70 1.27 -2.02 18.48
N ILE A 71 0.69 -0.83 18.50
CA ILE A 71 1.27 0.37 17.93
C ILE A 71 2.53 0.64 18.75
N GLN A 72 3.70 0.54 18.11
CA GLN A 72 4.96 0.80 18.79
C GLN A 72 5.08 2.30 19.00
N GLU A 73 5.30 2.73 20.24
CA GLU A 73 5.59 4.13 20.56
C GLU A 73 6.97 4.44 20.01
N LEU A 74 7.03 5.29 18.99
CA LEU A 74 8.28 5.72 18.38
C LEU A 74 8.94 6.80 19.24
N TRP A 75 8.14 7.73 19.75
CA TRP A 75 8.60 8.76 20.67
C TRP A 75 7.44 9.36 21.47
N ARG A 76 7.79 9.96 22.59
CA ARG A 76 6.89 10.73 23.44
C ARG A 76 7.54 12.04 23.86
N PHE A 77 6.94 13.16 23.47
CA PHE A 77 7.44 14.49 23.80
C PHE A 77 6.28 15.40 24.21
N PHE A 78 6.41 16.05 25.36
CA PHE A 78 5.48 17.07 25.87
C PHE A 78 3.99 16.64 25.88
N GLY A 79 3.71 15.38 26.19
CA GLY A 79 2.35 14.82 26.23
C GLY A 79 1.86 14.24 24.89
N TYR A 80 2.57 14.47 23.79
CA TYR A 80 2.30 13.84 22.51
C TYR A 80 2.98 12.47 22.44
N ARG A 81 2.25 11.48 21.93
CA ARG A 81 2.77 10.14 21.65
C ARG A 81 2.68 9.91 20.15
N HIS A 82 3.80 9.60 19.52
CA HIS A 82 3.83 9.15 18.14
C HIS A 82 3.96 7.64 18.11
N GLN A 83 3.05 7.01 17.38
CA GLN A 83 2.76 5.60 17.51
C GLN A 83 2.63 5.04 16.08
N SER A 84 3.41 4.02 15.72
CA SER A 84 3.40 3.44 14.38
C SER A 84 3.12 1.93 14.36
N LYS A 85 2.47 1.48 13.29
CA LYS A 85 2.30 0.05 12.96
C LYS A 85 3.52 -0.44 12.18
N ILE A 86 3.74 -1.75 12.16
CA ILE A 86 4.80 -2.38 11.34
C ILE A 86 4.35 -2.36 9.87
N ARG A 87 4.69 -1.29 9.14
CA ARG A 87 4.32 -1.08 7.73
C ARG A 87 4.98 -2.08 6.78
N ALA A 88 6.17 -2.58 7.11
CA ALA A 88 6.88 -3.56 6.29
C ALA A 88 6.04 -4.81 5.96
N LEU A 89 5.10 -5.21 6.84
CA LEU A 89 4.22 -6.35 6.58
C LEU A 89 3.33 -6.15 5.34
N SER A 90 2.83 -4.93 5.09
CA SER A 90 2.03 -4.68 3.89
C SER A 90 2.85 -4.68 2.62
N GLU A 91 4.10 -4.21 2.68
CA GLU A 91 5.02 -4.21 1.53
C GLU A 91 5.40 -5.64 1.16
N ILE A 92 5.85 -6.44 2.13
CA ILE A 92 6.17 -7.86 1.93
C ILE A 92 4.96 -8.62 1.36
N ALA A 93 3.76 -8.42 1.93
CA ALA A 93 2.55 -9.08 1.46
C ALA A 93 2.19 -8.69 0.02
N ALA A 94 2.26 -7.40 -0.32
CA ALA A 94 1.98 -6.91 -1.68
C ALA A 94 2.97 -7.47 -2.70
N MET A 95 4.26 -7.54 -2.34
CA MET A 95 5.29 -8.12 -3.20
C MET A 95 5.06 -9.61 -3.43
N SER A 96 4.88 -10.40 -2.37
CA SER A 96 4.62 -11.85 -2.52
C SER A 96 3.34 -12.13 -3.31
N PHE A 97 2.30 -11.30 -3.15
CA PHE A 97 1.10 -11.38 -3.98
C PHE A 97 1.42 -11.13 -5.45
N SER A 98 2.16 -10.06 -5.76
CA SER A 98 2.57 -9.71 -7.13
C SER A 98 3.44 -10.79 -7.77
N GLU A 99 4.41 -11.33 -7.03
CA GLU A 99 5.29 -12.42 -7.49
C GLU A 99 4.46 -13.63 -7.91
N LYS A 100 3.52 -14.04 -7.05
CA LYS A 100 2.69 -15.22 -7.30
C LYS A 100 1.67 -15.00 -8.41
N LEU A 101 1.07 -13.82 -8.48
CA LEU A 101 0.07 -13.48 -9.49
C LEU A 101 0.69 -13.41 -10.89
N ASN A 102 1.87 -12.80 -11.01
CA ASN A 102 2.56 -12.61 -12.29
C ASN A 102 3.49 -13.78 -12.66
N ASN A 103 3.70 -14.74 -11.75
CA ASN A 103 4.59 -15.88 -11.93
C ASN A 103 5.99 -15.47 -12.40
N VAL A 104 6.57 -14.47 -11.73
CA VAL A 104 7.90 -13.95 -12.08
C VAL A 104 9.00 -14.75 -11.39
N GLY A 105 10.10 -15.01 -12.09
CA GLY A 105 11.27 -15.74 -11.57
C GLY A 105 12.28 -14.87 -10.81
N PHE A 106 11.88 -13.67 -10.40
CA PHE A 106 12.71 -12.72 -9.68
C PHE A 106 11.92 -12.08 -8.54
N SER A 107 12.62 -11.61 -7.51
CA SER A 107 11.99 -10.91 -6.39
C SER A 107 11.45 -9.55 -6.84
N PRO A 108 10.17 -9.20 -6.58
CA PRO A 108 9.62 -7.89 -6.95
C PRO A 108 10.40 -6.69 -6.38
N TYR A 109 11.22 -6.86 -5.33
CA TYR A 109 12.15 -5.83 -4.83
C TYR A 109 13.15 -5.34 -5.90
N VAL A 110 13.47 -6.15 -6.90
CA VAL A 110 14.32 -5.72 -8.03
C VAL A 110 13.70 -4.53 -8.77
N LEU A 111 12.37 -4.43 -8.79
CA LEU A 111 11.68 -3.31 -9.42
C LEU A 111 11.95 -1.99 -8.71
N GLU A 112 12.19 -1.98 -7.39
CA GLU A 112 12.54 -0.75 -6.68
C GLU A 112 13.85 -0.16 -7.19
N VAL A 113 14.87 -1.01 -7.37
CA VAL A 113 16.17 -0.60 -7.94
C VAL A 113 16.01 -0.21 -9.41
N ALA A 114 15.30 -1.02 -10.19
CA ALA A 114 15.12 -0.77 -11.62
C ALA A 114 14.34 0.52 -11.91
N MET A 115 13.31 0.81 -11.10
CA MET A 115 12.51 2.04 -11.23
C MET A 115 13.21 3.26 -10.65
N THR A 116 14.08 3.11 -9.66
CA THR A 116 14.82 4.24 -9.05
C THR A 116 16.01 4.66 -9.91
N TRP A 117 16.64 3.73 -10.62
CA TRP A 117 17.85 3.97 -11.39
C TRP A 117 17.78 5.17 -12.37
N PRO A 118 16.70 5.35 -13.16
CA PRO A 118 16.60 6.48 -14.09
C PRO A 118 16.51 7.85 -13.40
N TYR A 119 16.11 7.89 -12.12
CA TYR A 119 15.92 9.13 -11.36
C TYR A 119 17.09 9.43 -10.43
N ASP A 120 17.67 8.41 -9.79
CA ASP A 120 18.76 8.56 -8.83
C ASP A 120 19.66 7.30 -8.77
N PRO A 121 20.73 7.27 -9.58
CA PRO A 121 21.69 6.17 -9.59
C PRO A 121 22.45 6.00 -8.26
N GLN A 122 22.74 7.08 -7.55
CA GLN A 122 23.49 7.03 -6.28
C GLN A 122 22.66 6.35 -5.19
N LEU A 123 21.37 6.69 -5.12
CA LEU A 123 20.44 6.01 -4.22
C LEU A 123 20.33 4.51 -4.54
N CYS A 124 20.31 4.13 -5.82
CA CYS A 124 20.32 2.72 -6.21
C CYS A 124 21.57 1.97 -5.74
N GLU A 125 22.75 2.56 -5.89
CA GLU A 125 24.00 1.94 -5.41
C GLU A 125 23.96 1.74 -3.89
N HIS A 126 23.49 2.73 -3.15
CA HIS A 126 23.31 2.62 -1.71
C HIS A 126 22.28 1.55 -1.31
N LEU A 127 21.15 1.45 -2.03
CA LEU A 127 20.14 0.42 -1.82
C LEU A 127 20.75 -0.98 -2.02
N VAL A 128 21.48 -1.20 -3.11
CA VAL A 128 22.13 -2.50 -3.39
C VAL A 128 23.16 -2.85 -2.32
N GLN A 129 23.97 -1.90 -1.88
CA GLN A 129 24.92 -2.11 -0.77
C GLN A 129 24.21 -2.47 0.53
N SER A 130 23.08 -1.82 0.81
CA SER A 130 22.29 -2.10 2.01
C SER A 130 21.78 -3.56 2.02
N PHE A 131 21.35 -4.09 0.88
CA PHE A 131 20.91 -5.48 0.76
C PHE A 131 22.03 -6.50 1.02
N GLN A 132 23.28 -6.15 0.72
CA GLN A 132 24.44 -7.02 0.97
C GLN A 132 24.92 -7.00 2.42
N SER A 133 24.41 -6.07 3.23
CA SER A 133 24.88 -5.81 4.59
C SER A 133 24.04 -6.51 5.68
N PHE A 134 23.04 -7.31 5.30
CA PHE A 134 22.19 -8.13 6.17
C PHE A 134 22.44 -9.62 5.92
#